data_AF-A0A8T1KB82-F1
#
_entry.id   AF-A0A8T1KB82-F1
#
_cell.length_a   1.000
_cell.length_b   1.000
_cell.length_c   1.000
_cell.angle_alpha   90.00
_cell.angle_beta   90.00
_cell.angle_gamma   90.00
#
_symmetry.space_group_name_H-M   'P 1'
#
loop_
_entity.id
_entity.type
_entity.pdbx_description
1 polymer ?
#
loop_
_entity_poly.entity_id
_entity_poly.type
_entity_poly.pdbx_seq_one_letter_code
_entity_poly.pdbx_strand_id
1 'polypeptide(L)'
;MLISEWFVDELSAEARRFCRKIDRVAVKGSEIPMDLWTFDIGRYPSEGVKPEVSEEGRQKPVEFGIDPIYNILQEGIPSAFFSNFHEGIGAYFAGKWDVARSKLSAANQIWEDGPTKVVLKVMETEGRTQEGEFMAPTWWKGYRQLTEK
;
A
#
# COMPACT_ATOMS: atom_id res chain seq x y z
N MET A 1 -2.76 -8.05 -0.16
CA MET A 1 -4.12 -7.92 -0.72
C MET A 1 -4.18 -6.63 -1.53
N LEU A 2 -4.95 -6.53 -2.61
CA LEU A 2 -5.16 -5.28 -3.33
C LEU A 2 -6.61 -4.82 -3.14
N ILE A 3 -6.78 -3.55 -2.78
CA ILE A 3 -8.06 -2.92 -2.50
C ILE A 3 -8.15 -1.63 -3.32
N SER A 4 -9.29 -1.35 -3.94
CA SER A 4 -9.50 -0.10 -4.67
C SER A 4 -9.78 1.06 -3.72
N GLU A 5 -9.44 2.27 -4.15
CA GLU A 5 -9.80 3.53 -3.48
C GLU A 5 -11.27 3.57 -3.05
N TRP A 6 -12.19 3.26 -3.97
CA TRP A 6 -13.62 3.32 -3.70
C TRP A 6 -14.05 2.38 -2.57
N PHE A 7 -13.43 1.21 -2.44
CA PHE A 7 -13.74 0.33 -1.33
C PHE A 7 -13.17 0.86 0.00
N VAL A 8 -11.96 1.43 -0.04
CA VAL A 8 -11.33 2.05 1.15
C VAL A 8 -12.11 3.28 1.63
N ASP A 9 -12.70 4.05 0.72
CA ASP A 9 -13.51 5.23 1.06
C ASP A 9 -14.77 4.85 1.85
N GLU A 10 -15.36 3.69 1.57
CA GLU A 10 -16.52 3.16 2.28
C GLU A 10 -16.18 2.53 3.65
N LEU A 11 -14.89 2.36 3.97
CA LEU A 11 -14.48 1.83 5.27
C LEU A 11 -14.68 2.84 6.40
N SER A 12 -14.87 2.34 7.62
CA SER A 12 -14.84 3.17 8.82
C SER A 12 -13.44 3.81 9.00
N ALA A 13 -13.38 4.92 9.74
CA ALA A 13 -12.10 5.57 10.04
C ALA A 13 -11.12 4.62 10.73
N GLU A 14 -11.60 3.76 11.63
CA GLU A 14 -10.77 2.77 12.32
C GLU A 14 -10.26 1.67 11.37
N ALA A 15 -11.11 1.17 10.47
CA ALA A 15 -10.70 0.17 9.48
C ALA A 15 -9.64 0.74 8.51
N ARG A 16 -9.79 2.00 8.06
CA ARG A 16 -8.85 2.66 7.14
C ARG A 16 -7.43 2.77 7.70
N ARG A 17 -7.25 2.83 9.02
CA ARG A 17 -5.92 2.95 9.66
C ARG A 17 -5.04 1.73 9.42
N PHE A 18 -5.62 0.59 9.09
CA PHE A 18 -4.90 -0.63 8.73
C PHE A 18 -4.60 -0.73 7.23
N CYS A 19 -5.10 0.22 6.44
CA CYS A 19 -4.87 0.28 5.01
C CYS A 19 -3.75 1.27 4.67
N ARG A 20 -3.03 0.94 3.61
CA ARG A 20 -1.95 1.77 3.07
C ARG A 20 -2.11 1.93 1.58
N LYS A 21 -2.06 3.17 1.10
CA LYS A 21 -2.01 3.48 -0.33
C LYS A 21 -0.65 3.10 -0.86
N ILE A 22 -0.64 2.27 -1.89
CA ILE A 22 0.59 1.64 -2.41
C ILE A 22 0.93 2.04 -3.84
N ASP A 23 -0.05 2.49 -4.62
CA ASP A 23 0.18 2.92 -6.00
C ASP A 23 -1.01 3.77 -6.47
N ARG A 24 -0.84 4.43 -7.61
CA ARG A 24 -1.94 5.06 -8.37
C ARG A 24 -1.78 4.67 -9.83
N VAL A 25 -2.82 4.05 -10.38
CA VAL A 25 -2.79 3.50 -11.73
C VAL A 25 -3.97 3.95 -12.57
N ALA A 26 -3.76 4.15 -13.87
CA ALA A 26 -4.82 4.28 -14.84
C ALA A 26 -4.95 2.97 -15.63
N VAL A 27 -6.17 2.44 -15.77
CA VAL A 27 -6.42 1.23 -16.57
C VAL A 27 -6.61 1.63 -18.02
N LYS A 28 -6.13 0.79 -18.95
CA LYS A 28 -6.32 1.02 -20.38
C LYS A 28 -7.80 1.22 -20.71
N GLY A 29 -8.14 2.38 -21.30
CA GLY A 29 -9.52 2.76 -21.64
C GLY A 29 -10.26 3.57 -20.56
N SER A 30 -9.66 3.79 -19.38
CA SER A 30 -10.13 4.74 -18.37
C SER A 30 -9.14 5.89 -18.23
N GLU A 31 -9.61 7.13 -18.39
CA GLU A 31 -8.79 8.32 -18.12
C GLU A 31 -8.70 8.66 -16.63
N ILE A 32 -9.52 8.02 -15.79
CA ILE A 32 -9.58 8.27 -14.36
C ILE A 32 -8.57 7.34 -13.67
N PRO A 33 -7.48 7.88 -13.07
CA PRO A 33 -6.58 7.10 -12.25
C PRO A 33 -7.28 6.65 -10.97
N MET A 34 -6.96 5.46 -10.50
CA MET A 34 -7.50 4.87 -9.28
C MET A 34 -6.36 4.58 -8.31
N ASP A 35 -6.55 4.88 -7.03
CA ASP A 35 -5.61 4.46 -6.01
C ASP A 35 -5.73 2.98 -5.71
N LEU A 36 -4.57 2.35 -5.59
CA LEU A 36 -4.43 0.99 -5.09
C LEU A 36 -3.98 1.05 -3.64
N TRP A 37 -4.66 0.25 -2.82
CA TRP A 37 -4.42 0.13 -1.40
C TRP A 37 -4.15 -1.33 -1.04
N THR A 38 -3.51 -1.55 0.10
CA THR A 38 -3.40 -2.85 0.75
C THR A 38 -3.88 -2.75 2.18
N PHE A 39 -4.26 -3.88 2.76
CA PHE A 39 -4.32 -4.05 4.22
C PHE A 39 -3.03 -4.77 4.61
N ASP A 40 -2.25 -4.17 5.50
CA ASP A 40 -0.98 -4.75 5.92
C ASP A 40 -1.22 -5.87 6.95
N ILE A 41 -0.57 -7.01 6.75
CA ILE A 41 -0.58 -8.15 7.66
C ILE A 41 0.86 -8.60 7.86
N GLY A 42 1.40 -8.37 9.06
CA GLY A 42 2.73 -8.82 9.48
C GLY A 42 2.69 -10.20 10.13
N ARG A 43 1.57 -10.55 10.75
CA ARG A 43 1.37 -11.81 11.45
C ARG A 43 0.02 -12.42 11.10
N TYR A 44 0.06 -13.64 10.58
CA TYR A 44 -1.16 -14.42 10.34
C TYR A 44 -1.49 -15.25 11.59
N PRO A 45 -2.69 -15.10 12.18
CA PRO A 45 -3.14 -15.97 13.25
C PRO A 45 -3.24 -17.42 12.75
N SER A 46 -2.69 -18.38 13.49
CA SER A 46 -2.64 -19.79 13.08
C SER A 46 -4.02 -20.43 12.91
N GLU A 47 -5.02 -19.98 13.68
CA GLU A 47 -6.39 -20.47 13.62
C GLU A 47 -7.32 -19.57 12.78
N GLY A 48 -6.78 -18.52 12.15
CA GLY A 48 -7.59 -17.45 11.57
C GLY A 48 -8.35 -16.65 12.62
N VAL A 49 -9.24 -15.76 12.15
CA VAL A 49 -10.13 -14.96 12.99
C VAL A 49 -11.52 -15.55 12.88
N LYS A 50 -12.05 -16.10 13.98
CA LYS A 50 -13.39 -16.71 14.00
C LYS A 50 -14.43 -15.60 14.07
N PRO A 51 -15.43 -15.57 13.17
CA PRO A 51 -16.48 -14.56 13.22
C PRO A 51 -17.32 -14.75 14.49
N GLU A 52 -17.68 -13.66 15.15
CA GLU A 52 -18.69 -13.70 16.19
C GLU A 52 -20.08 -13.86 15.56
N VAL A 53 -20.86 -14.79 16.11
CA VAL A 53 -22.23 -15.06 15.67
C VAL A 53 -23.18 -14.78 16.83
N SER A 54 -24.27 -14.06 16.57
CA SER A 54 -25.32 -13.80 17.56
C SER A 54 -26.09 -15.07 17.91
N GLU A 55 -26.89 -15.04 18.98
CA GLU A 55 -27.79 -16.14 19.35
C GLU A 55 -28.79 -16.49 18.23
N GLU A 56 -29.09 -15.53 17.35
CA GLU A 56 -29.95 -15.68 16.17
C GLU A 56 -29.24 -16.30 14.95
N GLY A 57 -27.96 -16.66 15.08
CA GLY A 57 -27.17 -17.22 13.98
C GLY A 57 -26.66 -16.19 12.97
N ARG A 58 -26.72 -14.88 13.27
CA ARG A 58 -26.21 -13.83 12.39
C ARG A 58 -24.79 -13.45 12.75
N GLN A 59 -23.91 -13.35 11.75
CA GLN A 59 -22.56 -12.83 11.97
C GLN A 59 -22.64 -11.37 12.41
N LYS A 60 -21.97 -11.04 13.52
CA LYS A 60 -21.85 -9.67 14.01
C LYS A 60 -20.88 -8.86 13.13
N PRO A 61 -21.09 -7.54 12.99
CA PRO A 61 -20.09 -6.66 12.42
C PRO A 61 -18.76 -6.74 13.19
N VAL A 62 -17.69 -6.47 12.47
CA VAL A 62 -16.35 -6.35 13.03
C VAL A 62 -16.14 -4.96 13.63
N GLU A 63 -15.51 -4.90 14.80
CA GLU A 63 -15.18 -3.66 15.51
C GLU A 63 -13.68 -3.37 15.51
N PHE A 64 -13.16 -2.78 14.43
CA PHE A 64 -11.71 -2.51 14.24
C PHE A 64 -11.06 -1.67 15.35
N GLY A 65 -11.81 -0.79 16.00
CA GLY A 65 -11.30 0.08 17.07
C GLY A 65 -11.27 -0.57 18.45
N ILE A 66 -11.91 -1.73 18.62
CA ILE A 66 -12.09 -2.39 19.92
C ILE A 66 -11.42 -3.76 19.93
N ASP A 67 -11.58 -4.53 18.87
CA ASP A 67 -11.07 -5.90 18.82
C ASP A 67 -9.54 -5.90 18.66
N PRO A 68 -8.78 -6.43 19.65
CA PRO A 68 -7.33 -6.43 19.63
C PRO A 68 -6.74 -7.25 18.47
N ILE A 69 -7.49 -8.16 17.86
CA ILE A 69 -6.99 -9.02 16.78
C ILE A 69 -6.46 -8.19 15.59
N TYR A 70 -7.08 -7.05 15.27
CA TYR A 70 -6.68 -6.23 14.13
C TYR A 70 -5.32 -5.55 14.35
N ASN A 71 -5.02 -5.18 15.59
CA ASN A 71 -3.68 -4.71 15.96
C ASN A 71 -2.67 -5.86 15.86
N ILE A 72 -3.05 -7.06 16.30
CA ILE A 72 -2.22 -8.27 16.20
C ILE A 72 -1.88 -8.61 14.74
N LEU A 73 -2.81 -8.39 13.79
CA LEU A 73 -2.54 -8.64 12.37
C LEU A 73 -1.36 -7.83 11.83
N GLN A 74 -1.14 -6.62 12.35
CA GLN A 74 -0.01 -5.75 11.97
C GLN A 74 1.20 -5.87 12.87
N GLU A 75 1.16 -6.73 13.90
CA GLU A 75 2.34 -7.04 14.70
C GLU A 75 3.47 -7.55 13.82
N GLY A 76 4.70 -7.18 14.20
CA GLY A 76 5.91 -7.58 13.50
C GLY A 76 6.34 -6.64 12.37
N ILE A 77 5.47 -5.74 11.90
CA ILE A 77 5.87 -4.70 10.93
C ILE A 77 6.48 -3.52 11.70
N PRO A 78 7.77 -3.19 11.49
CA PRO A 78 8.41 -2.11 12.24
C PRO A 78 7.81 -0.74 11.92
N SER A 79 7.62 0.13 12.91
CA SER A 79 7.13 1.50 12.69
C SER A 79 8.03 2.33 11.75
N ALA A 80 9.33 2.07 11.78
CA ALA A 80 10.31 2.68 10.89
C ALA A 80 10.11 2.30 9.41
N PHE A 81 9.53 1.13 9.12
CA PHE A 81 9.10 0.77 7.76
C PHE A 81 8.01 1.74 7.30
N PHE A 82 6.94 1.92 8.08
CA PHE A 82 5.83 2.81 7.72
C PHE A 82 6.29 4.26 7.54
N SER A 83 7.17 4.76 8.41
CA SER A 83 7.72 6.11 8.28
C SER A 83 8.46 6.31 6.96
N ASN A 84 9.38 5.40 6.61
CA ASN A 84 10.12 5.47 5.35
C ASN A 84 9.21 5.25 4.15
N PHE A 85 8.27 4.31 4.23
CA PHE A 85 7.34 4.04 3.14
C PHE A 85 6.46 5.24 2.86
N HIS A 86 5.83 5.87 3.86
CA HIS A 86 4.93 7.00 3.66
C HIS A 86 5.64 8.20 3.04
N GLU A 87 6.88 8.50 3.47
CA GLU A 87 7.68 9.55 2.86
C GLU A 87 8.08 9.19 1.42
N GLY A 88 8.51 7.95 1.19
CA GLY A 88 8.94 7.47 -0.11
C GLY A 88 7.82 7.42 -1.14
N ILE A 89 6.64 6.91 -0.76
CA ILE A 89 5.49 6.83 -1.66
C ILE A 89 4.91 8.22 -1.97
N GLY A 90 4.92 9.12 -0.99
CA GLY A 90 4.56 10.52 -1.20
C GLY A 90 5.48 11.20 -2.21
N ALA A 91 6.80 10.99 -2.08
CA ALA A 91 7.79 11.49 -3.04
C ALA A 91 7.61 10.88 -4.44
N TYR A 92 7.27 9.59 -4.53
CA TYR A 92 7.01 8.90 -5.80
C TYR A 92 5.83 9.55 -6.53
N PHE A 93 4.71 9.77 -5.85
CA PHE A 93 3.56 10.47 -6.45
C PHE A 93 3.88 11.92 -6.84
N ALA A 94 4.72 12.61 -6.05
CA ALA A 94 5.15 13.98 -6.35
C ALA A 94 6.21 14.08 -7.47
N GLY A 95 6.68 12.96 -8.02
CA GLY A 95 7.72 12.94 -9.06
C GLY A 95 9.15 13.15 -8.55
N LYS A 96 9.37 13.14 -7.24
CA LYS A 96 10.69 13.25 -6.59
C LYS A 96 11.32 11.86 -6.46
N TRP A 97 11.67 11.27 -7.60
CA TRP A 97 12.03 9.84 -7.68
C TRP A 97 13.39 9.51 -7.04
N ASP A 98 14.30 10.47 -6.95
CA ASP A 98 15.52 10.39 -6.17
C ASP A 98 15.23 10.14 -4.68
N VAL A 99 14.37 10.98 -4.07
CA VAL A 99 13.95 10.88 -2.67
C VAL A 99 13.14 9.60 -2.46
N ALA A 100 12.20 9.32 -3.37
CA ALA A 100 11.37 8.13 -3.30
C ALA A 100 12.20 6.85 -3.31
N ARG A 101 13.22 6.77 -4.18
CA ARG A 101 14.07 5.58 -4.29
C ARG A 101 14.81 5.36 -3.00
N SER A 102 15.44 6.39 -2.44
CA SER A 102 16.17 6.31 -1.17
C SER A 102 15.26 5.79 -0.04
N LYS A 103 14.10 6.42 0.15
CA LYS A 103 13.16 6.10 1.24
C LYS A 103 12.51 4.73 1.08
N LEU A 104 12.03 4.38 -0.12
CA LEU A 104 11.43 3.07 -0.38
C LEU A 104 12.47 1.95 -0.30
N SER A 105 13.74 2.21 -0.63
CA SER A 105 14.82 1.24 -0.42
C SER A 105 15.09 1.00 1.07
N ALA A 106 15.15 2.06 1.86
CA ALA A 106 15.30 1.97 3.30
C ALA A 106 14.11 1.23 3.95
N ALA A 107 12.88 1.52 3.50
CA ALA A 107 11.69 0.77 3.92
C ALA A 107 11.84 -0.73 3.59
N ASN A 108 12.19 -1.07 2.34
CA ASN A 108 12.33 -2.46 1.91
C ASN A 108 13.47 -3.21 2.62
N GLN A 109 14.52 -2.52 3.09
CA GLN A 109 15.56 -3.12 3.92
C GLN A 109 15.09 -3.44 5.34
N ILE A 110 14.15 -2.65 5.89
CA ILE A 110 13.58 -2.87 7.22
C ILE A 110 12.55 -3.99 7.19
N TRP A 111 11.67 -3.98 6.19
CA TRP A 111 10.62 -4.96 6.01
C TRP A 111 10.34 -5.12 4.52
N GLU A 112 10.46 -6.34 4.01
CA GLU A 112 10.18 -6.64 2.63
C GLU A 112 8.69 -6.92 2.41
N ASP A 113 8.05 -6.11 1.58
CA ASP A 113 6.69 -6.37 1.11
C ASP A 113 6.62 -6.39 -0.43
N GLY A 114 5.55 -6.99 -0.96
CA GLY A 114 5.30 -7.01 -2.41
C GLY A 114 5.10 -5.60 -2.99
N PRO A 115 4.26 -4.74 -2.39
CA PRO A 115 3.99 -3.39 -2.91
C PRO A 115 5.23 -2.50 -3.06
N THR A 116 6.11 -2.41 -2.06
CA THR A 116 7.32 -1.57 -2.16
C THR A 116 8.24 -2.05 -3.28
N LYS A 117 8.40 -3.38 -3.42
CA LYS A 117 9.19 -3.97 -4.52
C LYS A 117 8.63 -3.62 -5.90
N VAL A 118 7.30 -3.59 -6.05
CA VAL A 118 6.67 -3.20 -7.32
C VAL A 118 6.98 -1.75 -7.66
N VAL A 119 6.82 -0.82 -6.73
CA VAL A 119 7.12 0.61 -6.95
C VAL A 119 8.60 0.80 -7.28
N LEU A 120 9.50 0.18 -6.52
CA LEU A 120 10.95 0.22 -6.79
C LEU A 120 11.30 -0.30 -8.18
N LYS A 121 10.64 -1.38 -8.63
CA LYS A 121 10.83 -1.93 -9.98
C LYS A 121 10.34 -0.97 -11.07
N VAL A 122 9.21 -0.31 -10.87
CA VAL A 122 8.72 0.74 -11.80
C VAL A 122 9.75 1.85 -11.91
N MET A 123 10.28 2.31 -10.78
CA MET A 123 11.30 3.37 -10.79
C MET A 123 12.59 2.95 -11.50
N GLU A 124 13.03 1.71 -11.31
CA GLU A 124 14.20 1.14 -12.00
C GLU A 124 14.00 1.05 -13.51
N THR A 125 12.80 0.69 -13.95
CA THR A 125 12.49 0.47 -15.37
C THR A 125 12.23 1.77 -16.13
N GLU A 126 11.58 2.74 -15.50
CA GLU A 126 11.12 3.96 -16.17
C GLU A 126 11.99 5.19 -15.86
N GLY A 127 12.69 5.21 -14.74
CA GLY A 127 13.28 6.45 -14.18
C GLY A 127 14.79 6.49 -14.12
N ARG A 128 15.48 5.42 -14.51
CA ARG A 128 16.94 5.35 -14.44
C ARG A 128 17.58 6.14 -15.59
N THR A 129 18.40 7.13 -15.25
CA THR A 129 19.14 7.92 -16.24
C THR A 129 20.43 7.21 -16.67
N GLN A 130 21.09 7.72 -17.72
CA GLN A 130 22.38 7.20 -18.19
C GLN A 130 23.48 7.35 -17.13
N GLU A 131 23.36 8.40 -16.31
CA GLU A 131 24.25 8.74 -15.20
C GLU A 131 23.95 7.92 -13.93
N GLY A 132 22.88 7.12 -13.94
CA GLY A 132 22.46 6.28 -12.81
C GLY A 132 21.60 6.99 -11.77
N GLU A 133 21.15 8.21 -12.05
CA GLU A 133 20.20 8.94 -11.21
C GLU A 133 18.77 8.43 -11.43
N PHE A 134 17.86 8.76 -10.51
CA PHE A 134 16.44 8.43 -10.62
C PHE A 134 15.62 9.70 -10.80
N MET A 135 15.00 9.83 -11.97
CA MET A 135 14.11 10.94 -12.29
C MET A 135 12.77 10.42 -12.75
N ALA A 136 11.70 11.09 -12.34
CA ALA A 136 10.38 10.80 -12.87
C ALA A 136 10.35 11.11 -14.38
N PRO A 137 9.77 10.23 -15.21
CA PRO A 137 9.59 10.52 -16.63
C PRO A 137 8.82 11.82 -16.86
N THR A 138 9.03 12.45 -18.02
CA THR A 138 8.32 13.70 -18.38
C THR A 138 6.80 13.53 -18.47
N TRP A 139 6.32 12.30 -18.67
CA TRP A 139 4.89 11.96 -18.68
C TRP A 139 4.31 11.73 -17.28
N TRP A 140 5.15 11.68 -16.24
CA TRP A 140 4.71 11.35 -14.88
C TRP A 140 3.79 12.42 -14.30
N LYS A 141 2.55 12.03 -14.01
CA LYS A 141 1.53 12.90 -13.39
C LYS A 141 1.10 12.37 -12.01
N GLY A 142 1.98 11.61 -11.35
CA GLY A 142 1.70 10.95 -10.08
C GLY A 142 0.97 9.61 -10.20
N TYR A 143 0.91 9.03 -11.41
CA TYR A 143 0.34 7.71 -11.66
C TYR A 143 0.97 7.07 -12.90
N ARG A 144 0.90 5.74 -12.97
CA ARG A 144 1.34 4.96 -14.14
C ARG A 144 0.17 4.31 -14.87
N GLN A 145 0.39 3.95 -16.14
CA GLN A 145 -0.55 3.09 -16.85
C GLN A 145 -0.41 1.65 -16.37
N LEU A 146 -1.53 1.00 -16.10
CA LEU A 146 -1.57 -0.44 -15.87
C LEU A 146 -1.63 -1.13 -17.23
N THR A 147 -0.46 -1.40 -17.80
CA THR A 147 -0.36 -2.34 -18.92
C THR A 147 -0.58 -3.75 -18.38
N GLU A 148 -1.34 -4.57 -19.10
CA GLU A 148 -1.59 -5.97 -18.72
C GLU A 148 -0.28 -6.70 -18.40
N LYS A 149 -0.34 -7.66 -17.46
CA LYS A 149 0.75 -8.61 -17.24
C LYS A 149 0.75 -9.67 -18.31
#